data_AF-A0A8I1WCR2-F1
#
_entry.id   AF-A0A8I1WCR2-F1
#
_cell.length_a   1.000
_cell.length_b   1.000
_cell.length_c   1.000
_cell.angle_alpha   90.00
_cell.angle_beta   90.00
_cell.angle_gamma   90.00
#
_symmetry.space_group_name_H-M   'P 1'
#
loop_
_entity.id
_entity.type
_entity.pdbx_description
1 polymer ?
#
loop_
_entity_poly.entity_id
_entity_poly.type
_entity_poly.pdbx_seq_one_letter_code
_entity_poly.pdbx_strand_id
1 'polypeptide(L)'
;SHLTVGLSPLEAILIDKIQVGRTKDVPDIAKLMKKLKIESPDILLERFKHTDGSADPAVILEAYSLAYGEEALKNYLRKNPKILRLLQ
;
A
#
# COMPACT_ATOMS: atom_id res chain seq x y z
N SER A 1 -14.30 -26.67 -13.27
CA SER A 1 -13.21 -25.68 -13.36
C SER A 1 -13.75 -24.31 -13.00
N HIS A 2 -13.50 -23.82 -11.78
CA HIS A 2 -13.98 -22.51 -11.31
C HIS A 2 -12.84 -21.78 -10.59
N LEU A 3 -11.91 -21.22 -11.36
CA LEU A 3 -11.00 -20.20 -10.86
C LEU A 3 -11.69 -18.85 -11.09
N THR A 4 -12.57 -18.49 -10.15
CA THR A 4 -13.08 -17.12 -10.07
C THR A 4 -11.93 -16.25 -9.60
N VAL A 5 -11.12 -15.74 -10.55
CA VAL A 5 -10.03 -14.82 -10.23
C VAL A 5 -10.67 -13.44 -9.99
N GLY A 6 -11.20 -13.26 -8.79
CA GLY A 6 -11.88 -12.04 -8.32
C GLY A 6 -10.91 -10.95 -7.88
N LEU A 7 -9.88 -10.66 -8.68
CA LEU A 7 -9.01 -9.50 -8.49
C LEU A 7 -9.09 -8.66 -9.76
N SER A 8 -9.52 -7.41 -9.61
CA SER A 8 -9.44 -6.45 -10.72
C SER A 8 -8.00 -6.41 -11.22
N PRO A 9 -7.75 -6.36 -12.56
CA PRO A 9 -6.39 -6.38 -13.11
C PRO A 9 -5.47 -5.34 -12.46
N LEU A 10 -6.02 -4.17 -12.11
CA LEU A 10 -5.31 -3.08 -11.47
C LEU A 10 -4.89 -3.38 -10.03
N GLU A 11 -5.68 -4.16 -9.29
CA GLU A 11 -5.40 -4.54 -7.91
C GLU A 11 -4.30 -5.60 -7.85
N ALA A 12 -4.30 -6.54 -8.80
CA ALA A 12 -3.20 -7.49 -8.98
C ALA A 12 -1.89 -6.78 -9.36
N ILE A 13 -1.94 -5.80 -10.27
CA ILE A 13 -0.77 -4.97 -10.65
C ILE A 13 -0.26 -4.16 -9.45
N LEU A 14 -1.16 -3.59 -8.64
CA LEU A 14 -0.80 -2.88 -7.42
C LEU A 14 -0.06 -3.80 -6.45
N ILE A 15 -0.60 -5.00 -6.23
CA ILE A 15 -0.01 -5.98 -5.31
C ILE A 15 1.38 -6.40 -5.80
N ASP A 16 1.53 -6.71 -7.09
CA ASP A 16 2.81 -7.09 -7.69
C ASP A 16 3.86 -5.97 -7.53
N LYS A 17 3.47 -4.71 -7.80
CA LYS A 17 4.35 -3.55 -7.60
C LYS A 17 4.78 -3.36 -6.16
N ILE A 18 3.87 -3.53 -5.19
CA ILE A 18 4.19 -3.41 -3.77
C ILE A 18 5.08 -4.59 -3.31
N GLN A 19 4.81 -5.81 -3.77
CA GLN A 19 5.59 -7.00 -3.45
C GLN A 19 7.01 -6.92 -4.01
N VAL A 20 7.21 -6.24 -5.14
CA VAL A 20 8.53 -5.94 -5.69
C VAL A 20 9.27 -4.88 -4.86
N GLY A 21 8.56 -4.07 -4.07
CA GLY A 21 9.13 -3.22 -3.02
C GLY A 21 10.09 -2.14 -3.52
N ARG A 22 10.08 -1.81 -4.82
CA ARG A 22 11.03 -0.83 -5.38
C ARG A 22 10.49 0.58 -5.21
N THR A 23 11.31 1.46 -4.66
CA THR A 23 11.02 2.91 -4.50
C THR A 23 10.62 3.59 -5.81
N LYS A 24 11.08 3.10 -6.97
CA LYS A 24 10.68 3.61 -8.29
C LYS A 24 9.20 3.39 -8.63
N ASP A 25 8.56 2.42 -7.99
CA ASP A 25 7.16 2.04 -8.24
C ASP A 25 6.19 2.84 -7.33
N VAL A 26 6.68 3.55 -6.30
CA VAL A 26 5.89 4.44 -5.41
C VAL A 26 4.93 5.37 -6.16
N PRO A 27 5.35 6.14 -7.18
CA PRO A 27 4.42 7.01 -7.92
C PRO A 27 3.35 6.26 -8.72
N ASP A 28 3.64 5.06 -9.21
CA ASP A 28 2.64 4.21 -9.88
C ASP A 28 1.65 3.62 -8.86
N ILE A 29 2.16 3.13 -7.73
CA ILE A 29 1.37 2.62 -6.61
C ILE A 29 0.42 3.73 -6.14
N ALA A 30 0.89 4.97 -5.98
CA ALA A 30 0.07 6.11 -5.60
C ALA A 30 -1.07 6.39 -6.60
N LYS A 31 -0.76 6.38 -7.91
CA LYS A 31 -1.78 6.53 -8.97
C LYS A 31 -2.81 5.39 -8.93
N LEU A 32 -2.36 4.16 -8.72
CA LEU A 32 -3.22 2.99 -8.61
C LEU A 32 -4.10 3.05 -7.37
N MET A 33 -3.55 3.43 -6.21
CA MET A 33 -4.31 3.63 -4.97
C MET A 33 -5.42 4.65 -5.16
N LYS A 34 -5.12 5.78 -5.80
CA LYS A 34 -6.13 6.82 -6.09
C LYS A 34 -7.19 6.32 -7.09
N LYS A 35 -6.78 5.55 -8.10
CA LYS A 35 -7.68 4.97 -9.11
C LYS A 35 -8.58 3.88 -8.55
N LEU A 36 -8.07 3.10 -7.61
CA LEU A 36 -8.78 2.05 -6.87
C LEU A 36 -9.55 2.61 -5.66
N LYS A 37 -9.47 3.93 -5.41
CA LYS A 37 -10.07 4.62 -4.25
C LYS A 37 -9.68 3.97 -2.92
N ILE A 38 -8.41 3.61 -2.77
CA ILE A 38 -7.85 3.06 -1.53
C ILE A 38 -7.57 4.21 -0.57
N GLU A 39 -8.59 4.62 0.18
CA GLU A 39 -8.53 5.76 1.09
C GLU A 39 -7.79 5.48 2.41
N SER A 40 -7.51 4.20 2.70
CA SER A 40 -6.68 3.79 3.83
C SER A 40 -5.57 2.83 3.41
N PRO A 41 -4.32 3.08 3.85
CA PRO A 41 -3.23 2.15 3.63
C PRO A 41 -3.32 0.90 4.53
N ASP A 42 -4.22 0.86 5.53
CA ASP A 42 -4.42 -0.31 6.41
C ASP A 42 -4.62 -1.60 5.61
N ILE A 43 -5.46 -1.56 4.57
CA ILE A 43 -5.82 -2.73 3.77
C ILE A 43 -4.59 -3.33 3.09
N LEU A 44 -3.68 -2.47 2.63
CA LEU A 44 -2.43 -2.87 2.02
C LEU A 44 -1.46 -3.35 3.10
N LEU A 45 -1.29 -2.59 4.17
CA LEU A 45 -0.39 -2.93 5.27
C LEU A 45 -0.77 -4.28 5.92
N GLU A 46 -2.04 -4.54 6.20
CA GLU A 46 -2.50 -5.83 6.74
C GLU A 46 -2.26 -6.98 5.76
N ARG A 47 -2.49 -6.76 4.47
CA ARG A 47 -2.24 -7.76 3.43
C ARG A 47 -0.75 -8.10 3.31
N PHE A 48 0.10 -7.09 3.41
CA PHE A 48 1.56 -7.25 3.28
C PHE A 48 2.28 -7.60 4.59
N LYS A 49 1.62 -7.44 5.75
CA LYS A 49 2.13 -7.88 7.06
C LYS A 49 2.34 -9.40 7.14
N HIS A 50 1.63 -10.16 6.31
CA HIS A 50 1.70 -11.63 6.27
C HIS A 50 2.57 -12.19 5.13
N THR A 51 3.06 -11.33 4.24
CA THR A 51 4.10 -11.71 3.27
C THR A 51 5.47 -11.70 3.95
N ASP A 52 6.38 -12.56 3.48
CA ASP A 52 7.74 -12.88 3.96
C ASP A 52 8.74 -11.68 4.08
N GLY A 53 8.28 -10.47 4.43
CA GLY A 53 9.10 -9.25 4.50
C GLY A 53 9.47 -8.70 3.11
N SER A 54 8.86 -9.19 2.04
CA SER A 54 9.16 -8.79 0.66
C SER A 54 8.63 -7.40 0.29
N ALA A 55 7.55 -6.95 0.95
CA ALA A 55 6.99 -5.63 0.75
C ALA A 55 7.38 -4.72 1.91
N ASP A 56 8.12 -3.66 1.59
CA ASP A 56 8.49 -2.65 2.57
C ASP A 56 7.25 -1.79 2.90
N PRO A 57 6.78 -1.76 4.17
CA PRO A 57 5.67 -0.92 4.60
C PRO A 57 5.91 0.57 4.27
N ALA A 58 7.17 1.01 4.21
CA ALA A 58 7.52 2.38 3.85
C ALA A 58 7.04 2.74 2.44
N VAL A 59 7.15 1.82 1.47
CA VAL A 59 6.70 2.03 0.07
C VAL A 59 5.21 2.30 0.01
N ILE A 60 4.41 1.58 0.81
CA ILE A 60 2.96 1.74 0.88
C ILE A 60 2.61 3.10 1.49
N LEU A 61 3.29 3.48 2.58
CA LEU A 61 3.06 4.76 3.27
C LEU A 61 3.50 5.96 2.42
N GLU A 62 4.63 5.87 1.73
CA GLU A 62 5.09 6.88 0.78
C GLU A 62 4.11 7.02 -0.38
N ALA A 63 3.63 5.92 -0.95
CA ALA A 63 2.64 5.96 -2.03
C ALA A 63 1.31 6.57 -1.56
N TYR A 64 0.88 6.27 -0.34
CA TYR A 64 -0.28 6.90 0.27
C TYR A 64 -0.11 8.41 0.44
N SER A 65 1.04 8.82 0.98
CA SER A 65 1.42 10.23 1.11
C SER A 65 1.39 10.95 -0.24
N LEU A 66 1.88 10.31 -1.30
CA LEU A 66 1.91 10.89 -2.64
C LEU A 66 0.52 10.93 -3.29
N ALA A 67 -0.38 10.00 -2.96
CA ALA A 67 -1.74 9.95 -3.50
C ALA A 67 -2.72 10.93 -2.82
N TYR A 68 -2.64 11.02 -1.49
CA TYR A 68 -3.59 11.74 -0.63
C TYR A 68 -2.99 12.96 0.10
N GLY A 69 -1.67 13.11 0.05
CA GLY A 69 -0.92 14.20 0.69
C GLY A 69 -0.21 13.76 1.98
N GLU A 70 0.91 14.41 2.27
CA GLU A 70 1.67 14.20 3.52
C GLU A 70 0.82 14.44 4.78
N GLU A 71 -0.13 15.37 4.72
CA GLU A 71 -1.03 15.65 5.85
C GLU A 71 -1.94 14.46 6.17
N ALA A 72 -2.43 13.77 5.13
CA ALA A 72 -3.23 12.55 5.30
C ALA A 72 -2.39 11.44 5.94
N LEU A 73 -1.14 11.25 5.47
CA LEU A 73 -0.20 10.30 6.08
C LEU A 73 0.11 10.67 7.54
N LYS A 74 0.43 11.92 7.85
CA LYS A 74 0.73 12.38 9.22
C LYS A 74 -0.47 12.18 10.15
N ASN A 75 -1.68 12.48 9.68
CA ASN A 75 -2.90 12.26 10.44
C ASN A 75 -3.15 10.76 10.67
N TYR A 76 -2.91 9.93 9.66
CA TYR A 76 -3.00 8.48 9.75
C TYR A 76 -2.00 7.90 10.76
N LEU A 77 -0.73 8.29 10.71
CA LEU A 77 0.30 7.87 11.66
C LEU A 77 -0.01 8.32 13.10
N ARG A 78 -0.58 9.53 13.27
CA ARG A 78 -1.08 10.01 14.57
C ARG A 78 -2.21 9.15 15.12
N LYS A 79 -3.12 8.70 14.25
CA LYS A 79 -4.24 7.82 14.63
C LYS A 79 -3.80 6.38 14.87
N ASN A 80 -2.74 5.94 14.19
CA ASN A 80 -2.21 4.57 14.25
C ASN A 80 -0.74 4.55 14.72
N PRO A 81 -0.45 4.85 16.00
CA PRO A 81 0.91 4.84 16.54
C PRO A 81 1.56 3.45 16.52
N LYS A 82 0.80 2.38 16.31
CA LYS A 82 1.32 1.02 16.15
C LYS A 82 2.13 0.85 14.86
N ILE A 83 1.82 1.61 13.81
CA ILE A 83 2.51 1.54 12.51
C ILE A 83 3.88 2.21 12.59
N LEU A 84 4.02 3.24 13.43
CA LEU A 84 5.32 3.81 13.78
C LEU A 84 6.30 2.77 14.36
N ARG A 85 5.79 1.74 15.06
CA ARG A 85 6.63 0.63 15.57
C ARG A 85 7.02 -0.40 14.50
N LEU A 86 6.37 -0.39 13.33
CA LEU A 86 6.72 -1.27 12.20
C LEU A 86 7.82 -0.67 11.30
N LEU A 87 8.16 0.60 11.52
CA LEU A 87 9.21 1.33 10.79
C LEU A 87 10.54 1.43 11.58
N GLN A 88 10.62 0.81 12.77
CA GLN A 88 11.83 0.72 13.60
C GLN A 88 12.47 -0.65 13.49
#